data_AF-A0A9E2X1Y5-F1
#
_entry.id   AF-A0A9E2X1Y5-F1
#
_cell.length_a   1.000
_cell.length_b   1.000
_cell.length_c   1.000
_cell.angle_alpha   90.00
_cell.angle_beta   90.00
_cell.angle_gamma   90.00
#
_symmetry.space_group_name_H-M   'P 1'
#
loop_
_entity.id
_entity.type
_entity.pdbx_description
1 polymer ?
#
loop_
_entity_poly.entity_id
_entity_poly.type
_entity_poly.pdbx_seq_one_letter_code
_entity_poly.pdbx_strand_id
1 'polypeptide(L)'
;MKITEKEFPQDMVVSYVQAKSFPDGIQEAFDILKSKIGHIKRVSHFGILHPEGGKGIIYKAAAATMPKIDADEYDLGEMTIKGGQLLFR
;
A
#
# COMPACT_ATOMS: atom_id res chain seq x y z
N MET A 1 6.98 1.09 -21.38
CA MET A 1 6.62 0.82 -19.97
C MET A 1 6.07 -0.60 -19.91
N LYS A 2 6.74 -1.53 -19.21
CA LYS A 2 6.27 -2.92 -19.09
C LYS A 2 5.33 -3.00 -17.88
N ILE A 3 4.03 -3.12 -18.14
CA ILE A 3 3.07 -3.49 -17.11
C ILE A 3 3.39 -4.94 -16.73
N THR A 4 3.69 -5.19 -15.47
CA THR A 4 3.95 -6.56 -14.99
C THR A 4 2.68 -7.02 -14.29
N GLU A 5 1.88 -7.78 -15.02
CA GLU A 5 0.72 -8.48 -14.46
C GLU A 5 1.25 -9.61 -13.58
N LYS A 6 0.98 -9.55 -12.29
CA LYS A 6 1.35 -10.60 -11.34
C LYS A 6 0.08 -11.11 -10.68
N GLU A 7 -0.33 -12.31 -11.03
CA GLU A 7 -1.41 -13.01 -10.36
C GLU A 7 -0.94 -13.41 -8.96
N PHE A 8 -1.64 -12.92 -7.94
CA PHE A 8 -1.49 -13.38 -6.57
C PHE A 8 -2.67 -14.31 -6.27
N PRO A 9 -2.48 -15.65 -6.29
CA PRO A 9 -3.57 -16.61 -6.06
C PRO A 9 -4.04 -16.66 -4.60
N GLN A 10 -3.32 -15.99 -3.69
CA GLN A 10 -3.60 -15.98 -2.26
C GLN A 10 -3.77 -14.54 -1.77
N ASP A 11 -4.63 -14.37 -0.77
CA ASP A 11 -4.82 -13.11 -0.09
C ASP A 11 -3.49 -12.59 0.48
N MET A 12 -3.17 -11.34 0.18
CA MET A 12 -1.95 -10.70 0.65
C MET A 12 -2.30 -9.66 1.71
N VAL A 13 -1.73 -9.81 2.90
CA VAL A 13 -1.84 -8.78 3.93
C VAL A 13 -0.79 -7.72 3.68
N VAL A 14 -1.24 -6.47 3.59
CA VAL A 14 -0.38 -5.31 3.32
C VAL A 14 -0.64 -4.25 4.38
N SER A 15 0.44 -3.54 4.76
CA SER A 15 0.34 -2.40 5.65
C SER A 15 0.26 -1.12 4.82
N TYR A 16 -0.51 -0.13 5.25
CA TYR A 16 -0.72 1.10 4.50
C TYR A 16 -0.84 2.34 5.39
N VAL A 17 -0.52 3.48 4.79
CA VAL A 17 -0.82 4.82 5.29
C VAL A 17 -1.79 5.47 4.33
N GLN A 18 -2.93 5.95 4.83
CA GLN A 18 -3.88 6.70 4.03
C GLN A 18 -3.41 8.15 3.87
N ALA A 19 -3.33 8.63 2.63
CA ALA A 19 -3.06 10.02 2.34
C ALA A 19 -4.26 10.89 2.75
N LYS A 20 -3.98 12.07 3.31
CA LYS A 20 -5.03 13.03 3.69
C LYS A 20 -5.79 13.59 2.49
N SER A 21 -5.10 13.74 1.36
CA SER A 21 -5.68 14.27 0.11
C SER A 21 -4.91 13.76 -1.09
N PHE A 22 -5.58 13.62 -2.23
CA PHE A 22 -4.95 13.28 -3.51
C PHE A 22 -4.95 14.52 -4.42
N PRO A 23 -3.82 14.87 -5.08
CA PRO A 23 -2.51 14.20 -5.08
C PRO A 23 -1.52 14.69 -4.00
N ASP A 24 -1.82 15.80 -3.31
CA ASP A 24 -0.87 16.51 -2.45
C ASP A 24 -0.34 15.67 -1.26
N GLY A 25 -1.20 14.85 -0.65
CA GLY A 25 -0.86 14.04 0.53
C GLY A 25 -0.17 12.70 0.23
N ILE A 26 0.07 12.37 -1.04
CA ILE A 26 0.71 11.09 -1.42
C ILE A 26 2.15 11.02 -0.90
N GLN A 27 2.91 12.10 -1.12
CA GLN A 27 4.32 12.16 -0.74
C GLN A 27 4.47 12.02 0.78
N GLU A 28 3.63 12.73 1.55
CA GLU A 28 3.59 12.64 3.01
C GLU A 28 3.26 11.22 3.48
N ALA A 29 2.28 10.55 2.86
CA ALA A 29 1.94 9.17 3.19
C ALA A 29 3.10 8.19 2.94
N PHE A 30 3.82 8.35 1.82
CA PHE A 30 5.02 7.53 1.55
C PHE A 30 6.18 7.85 2.48
N ASP A 31 6.34 9.10 2.88
CA ASP A 31 7.39 9.50 3.82
C ASP A 31 7.15 8.89 5.19
N ILE A 32 5.91 8.97 5.71
CA ILE A 32 5.49 8.31 6.96
C ILE A 32 5.72 6.80 6.87
N LEU A 33 5.29 6.18 5.77
CA LEU A 33 5.47 4.74 5.55
C LEU A 33 6.97 4.38 5.57
N LYS A 34 7.80 5.07 4.77
CA LYS A 34 9.24 4.83 4.74
C LYS A 34 9.92 5.14 6.07
N SER A 35 9.45 6.12 6.83
CA SER A 35 9.98 6.41 8.16
C SER A 35 9.68 5.28 9.13
N LYS A 36 8.52 4.64 9.01
CA LYS A 36 8.09 3.54 9.90
C LYS A 36 8.72 2.20 9.53
N ILE A 37 8.86 1.88 8.25
CA ILE A 37 9.30 0.55 7.78
C ILE A 37 10.55 0.58 6.87
N GLY A 38 11.24 1.72 6.78
CA GLY A 38 12.42 1.89 5.93
C GLY A 38 13.63 1.08 6.37
N HIS A 39 13.66 0.60 7.61
CA HIS A 39 14.66 -0.35 8.10
C HIS A 39 14.44 -1.78 7.58
N ILE A 40 13.24 -2.10 7.07
CA ILE A 40 12.90 -3.44 6.60
C ILE A 40 13.49 -3.67 5.21
N LYS A 41 14.40 -4.65 5.10
CA LYS A 41 14.96 -5.04 3.80
C LYS A 41 13.91 -5.81 2.99
N ARG A 42 13.91 -5.61 1.66
CA ARG A 42 13.00 -6.26 0.69
C ARG A 42 11.51 -5.87 0.80
N VAL A 43 11.23 -4.66 1.27
CA VAL A 43 9.88 -4.10 1.21
C VAL A 43 9.50 -3.67 -0.22
N SER A 44 8.37 -4.17 -0.70
CA SER A 44 7.71 -3.66 -1.91
C SER A 44 6.75 -2.56 -1.51
N HIS A 45 6.98 -1.34 -2.02
CA HIS A 45 6.07 -0.21 -1.82
C HIS A 45 5.21 -0.01 -3.07
N PHE A 46 3.92 0.25 -2.88
CA PHE A 46 2.98 0.47 -3.98
C PHE A 46 1.84 1.40 -3.54
N GLY A 47 1.29 2.13 -4.50
CA GLY A 47 0.13 3.00 -4.28
C GLY A 47 -1.17 2.26 -4.55
N ILE A 48 -2.10 2.31 -3.60
CA ILE A 48 -3.47 1.82 -3.80
C ILE A 48 -4.37 3.04 -4.00
N LEU A 49 -4.94 3.17 -5.19
CA LEU A 49 -5.98 4.16 -5.47
C LEU A 49 -7.35 3.48 -5.36
N HIS A 50 -8.21 4.03 -4.52
CA HIS A 50 -9.57 3.54 -4.34
C HIS A 50 -10.58 4.68 -4.47
N PRO A 51 -11.52 4.63 -5.42
CA PRO A 51 -12.56 5.64 -5.53
C PRO A 51 -13.59 5.43 -4.40
N GLU A 52 -13.77 6.43 -3.53
CA GLU A 52 -14.79 6.35 -2.47
C GLU A 52 -16.11 6.92 -2.97
N GLY A 53 -16.81 6.18 -3.83
CA GLY A 53 -18.25 6.35 -4.12
C GLY A 53 -18.77 7.79 -4.30
N GLY A 54 -18.02 8.68 -4.97
CA GLY A 54 -18.41 10.07 -5.23
C GLY A 54 -17.85 11.13 -4.26
N LYS A 55 -17.08 10.75 -3.23
CA LYS A 55 -16.40 11.68 -2.30
C LYS A 55 -14.95 12.00 -2.66
N GLY A 56 -14.43 11.42 -3.74
CA GLY A 56 -13.08 11.64 -4.23
C GLY A 56 -12.28 10.35 -4.40
N ILE A 57 -10.98 10.51 -4.63
CA ILE A 57 -10.03 9.41 -4.79
C ILE A 57 -9.25 9.28 -3.48
N ILE A 58 -9.37 8.15 -2.80
CA ILE A 58 -8.50 7.83 -1.67
C ILE A 58 -7.21 7.25 -2.23
N TYR A 59 -6.09 7.78 -1.77
CA TYR A 59 -4.78 7.19 -2.01
C TYR A 59 -4.24 6.58 -0.73
N LYS A 60 -3.78 5.34 -0.80
CA LYS A 60 -3.10 4.66 0.30
C LYS A 60 -1.71 4.26 -0.16
N ALA A 61 -0.69 4.79 0.51
CA ALA A 61 0.67 4.31 0.34
C ALA A 61 0.79 2.99 1.08
N ALA A 62 0.91 1.88 0.35
CA ALA A 62 0.97 0.54 0.91
C ALA A 62 2.36 -0.05 0.75
N ALA A 63 2.69 -0.96 1.66
CA ALA A 63 3.90 -1.74 1.64
C ALA A 63 3.63 -3.17 2.04
N ALA A 64 4.37 -4.07 1.41
CA ALA A 64 4.35 -5.48 1.75
C ALA A 64 5.76 -6.08 1.65
N THR A 65 6.06 -6.98 2.57
CA THR A 65 7.32 -7.73 2.61
C THR A 65 7.04 -9.17 3.07
N MET A 66 8.03 -10.04 2.87
CA MET A 66 8.08 -11.36 3.49
C MET A 66 9.33 -11.39 4.39
N PRO A 67 9.18 -11.56 5.71
CA PRO A 67 7.95 -11.82 6.48
C PRO A 67 6.99 -10.61 6.55
N LYS A 68 5.71 -10.84 6.93
CA LYS A 68 4.66 -9.82 7.05
C LYS A 68 5.11 -8.67 7.97
N ILE A 69 4.67 -7.45 7.66
CA ILE A 69 4.84 -6.27 8.53
C ILE A 69 3.73 -6.30 9.58
N ASP A 70 4.09 -6.22 10.86
CA ASP A 70 3.13 -6.07 11.94
C ASP A 70 2.61 -4.63 11.96
N ALA A 71 1.44 -4.41 11.35
CA ALA A 71 0.89 -3.07 11.21
C ALA A 71 0.63 -2.40 12.57
N ASP A 72 0.28 -3.17 13.59
CA ASP A 72 0.05 -2.69 14.96
C ASP A 72 1.35 -2.16 15.61
N GLU A 73 2.46 -2.89 15.45
CA GLU A 73 3.79 -2.48 15.96
C GLU A 73 4.23 -1.14 15.38
N TYR A 74 3.90 -0.91 14.10
CA TYR A 74 4.29 0.30 13.38
C TYR A 74 3.20 1.38 13.36
N ASP A 75 2.04 1.18 14.02
CA ASP A 75 0.91 2.12 13.95
C ASP A 75 0.53 2.44 12.49
N LEU A 76 0.39 1.38 11.69
CA LEU A 76 0.00 1.40 10.28
C LEU A 76 -1.39 0.79 10.14
N GLY A 77 -2.11 1.18 9.09
CA GLY A 77 -3.32 0.48 8.70
C GLY A 77 -2.95 -0.90 8.14
N GLU A 78 -3.72 -1.93 8.46
CA GLU A 78 -3.62 -3.23 7.81
C GLU A 78 -4.80 -3.44 6.87
N MET A 79 -4.55 -3.94 5.66
CA MET A 79 -5.61 -4.45 4.82
C MET A 79 -5.20 -5.74 4.15
N THR A 80 -6.18 -6.61 3.97
CA THR A 80 -6.04 -7.81 3.16
C THR A 80 -6.46 -7.47 1.74
N ILE A 81 -5.51 -7.49 0.81
CA ILE A 81 -5.80 -7.46 -0.62
C ILE A 81 -6.18 -8.88 -1.00
N LYS A 82 -7.44 -9.08 -1.42
CA LYS A 82 -7.89 -10.38 -1.87
C LYS A 82 -7.10 -10.83 -3.09
N GLY A 83 -6.68 -12.09 -3.10
CA GLY A 83 -5.98 -12.70 -4.23
C GLY A 83 -6.84 -12.62 -5.50
N GLY A 84 -6.23 -12.24 -6.62
CA GLY A 84 -6.92 -12.02 -7.89
C GLY A 84 -6.07 -11.23 -8.90
N GLN A 85 -6.69 -10.80 -10.00
CA GLN A 85 -6.03 -9.92 -10.98
C GLN A 85 -5.88 -8.50 -10.40
N LEU A 86 -4.66 -8.17 -10.02
CA LEU A 86 -4.28 -6.84 -9.57
C LEU A 86 -3.47 -6.15 -10.67
N LEU A 87 -3.89 -4.94 -11.06
CA LEU A 87 -3.17 -4.11 -12.01
C LEU A 87 -2.12 -3.28 -11.24
N PHE A 88 -0.84 -3.59 -11.49
CA PHE A 88 0.29 -2.81 -10.99
C PHE A 88 0.74 -1.83 -12.09
N ARG A 89 0.87 -0.54 -11.77
CA ARG A 89 1.37 0.50 -12.69
C ARG A 89 2.52 1.28 -12.09
#